data_AF-S3YF52-F1
#
_entry.id   AF-S3YF52-F1
#
_cell.length_a   1.000
_cell.length_b   1.000
_cell.length_c   1.000
_cell.angle_alpha   90.00
_cell.angle_beta   90.00
_cell.angle_gamma   90.00
#
_symmetry.space_group_name_H-M   'P 1'
#
loop_
_entity.id
_entity.type
_entity.pdbx_description
1 polymer ?
#
loop_
_entity_poly.entity_id
_entity_poly.type
_entity_poly.pdbx_seq_one_letter_code
_entity_poly.pdbx_strand_id
1 'polypeptide(L)' 'MAERKQVLLRLDPAVHDAVARWARDDLRSVNAQIEMLLREELRRAGRLPDKITPPPKRGRPAKPKASEG' A
#
# COMPACT_ATOMS: atom_id res chain seq x y z
N MET A 1 13.70 3.25 6.55
CA MET A 1 12.42 3.04 5.82
C MET A 1 11.42 3.99 6.45
N ALA A 2 10.58 4.68 5.67
CA ALA A 2 9.50 5.47 6.28
C ALA A 2 8.64 4.54 7.14
N GLU A 3 8.34 4.98 8.36
CA GLU A 3 7.53 4.21 9.30
C GLU A 3 6.13 4.00 8.68
N ARG A 4 5.70 2.74 8.59
CA ARG A 4 4.40 2.41 8.02
C ARG A 4 3.35 2.49 9.11
N LYS A 5 2.37 3.36 8.93
CA LYS A 5 1.21 3.42 9.83
C LYS A 5 0.35 2.18 9.61
N GLN A 6 0.18 1.38 10.67
CA GLN A 6 -0.79 0.29 10.68
C GLN A 6 -2.14 0.86 11.14
N VAL A 7 -3.19 0.59 10.37
CA VAL A 7 -4.55 1.04 10.66
C VAL A 7 -5.49 -0.16 10.62
N LEU A 8 -6.42 -0.22 11.57
CA LEU A 8 -7.56 -1.15 11.50
C LEU A 8 -8.62 -0.52 10.61
N LEU A 9 -8.87 -1.15 9.46
CA LEU A 9 -9.85 -0.68 8.49
C LEU A 9 -11.12 -1.54 8.60
N ARG A 10 -12.26 -0.90 8.81
CA ARG A 10 -13.57 -1.56 8.72
C ARG A 10 -14.04 -1.45 7.28
N LEU A 11 -14.25 -2.58 6.63
CA LEU A 11 -14.79 -2.68 5.27
C LEU A 11 -16.02 -3.57 5.28
N ASP A 12 -16.93 -3.30 4.35
CA ASP A 12 -17.91 -4.29 3.95
C ASP A 12 -17.18 -5.57 3.46
N PRO A 13 -17.59 -6.78 3.88
CA PRO A 13 -16.93 -8.02 3.48
C PRO A 13 -16.87 -8.24 1.97
N ALA A 14 -17.94 -7.89 1.24
CA ALA A 14 -17.98 -8.07 -0.21
C ALA A 14 -16.99 -7.13 -0.92
N VAL A 15 -16.81 -5.92 -0.40
CA VAL A 15 -15.79 -4.97 -0.89
C VAL A 15 -14.38 -5.52 -0.64
N HIS A 16 -14.12 -6.04 0.56
CA HIS A 16 -12.84 -6.67 0.86
C HIS A 16 -12.53 -7.83 -0.10
N ASP A 17 -13.52 -8.69 -0.38
CA ASP A 17 -13.35 -9.84 -1.26
C ASP A 17 -13.09 -9.44 -2.72
N ALA A 18 -13.77 -8.39 -3.20
CA ALA A 18 -13.52 -7.83 -4.53
C ALA A 18 -12.09 -7.30 -4.65
N VAL A 19 -11.60 -6.55 -3.66
CA VAL A 19 -10.21 -6.05 -3.62
C VAL A 19 -9.22 -7.22 -3.55
N ALA A 20 -9.52 -8.24 -2.75
CA ALA A 20 -8.65 -9.41 -2.62
C ALA A 20 -8.60 -10.26 -3.89
N ARG A 21 -9.69 -10.34 -4.66
CA ARG A 21 -9.71 -10.97 -5.98
C ARG A 21 -8.84 -10.19 -6.96
N TRP A 22 -9.03 -8.88 -7.05
CA TRP A 22 -8.22 -8.04 -7.94
C TRP A 22 -6.74 -8.09 -7.59
N ALA A 23 -6.39 -8.04 -6.31
CA ALA A 23 -5.00 -8.16 -5.86
C ALA A 23 -4.36 -9.49 -6.32
N ARG A 24 -5.11 -10.60 -6.28
CA ARG A 24 -4.65 -11.90 -6.77
C ARG A 24 -4.42 -11.89 -8.28
N ASP A 25 -5.36 -11.35 -9.04
CA ASP A 25 -5.27 -11.25 -10.50
C ASP A 25 -4.02 -10.43 -10.93
N ASP A 26 -3.64 -9.44 -10.12
CA ASP A 26 -2.48 -8.57 -10.33
C ASP A 26 -1.16 -9.08 -9.70
N LEU A 27 -1.17 -10.24 -9.04
CA LEU A 27 -0.05 -10.80 -8.26
C LEU A 27 0.50 -9.82 -7.19
N ARG A 28 -0.41 -9.15 -6.47
CA ARG A 28 -0.11 -8.22 -5.37
C ARG A 28 -0.70 -8.72 -4.05
N SER A 29 -0.16 -8.24 -2.94
CA SER A 29 -0.84 -8.38 -1.65
C SER A 29 -2.04 -7.43 -1.59
N VAL A 30 -3.04 -7.79 -0.79
CA VAL A 30 -4.24 -6.96 -0.55
C VAL A 30 -3.85 -5.55 -0.07
N ASN A 31 -2.90 -5.44 0.87
CA ASN A 31 -2.43 -4.14 1.36
C ASN A 31 -1.75 -3.31 0.26
N ALA A 32 -0.97 -3.94 -0.62
CA ALA A 32 -0.36 -3.23 -1.74
C ALA A 32 -1.42 -2.75 -2.76
N GLN A 33 -2.49 -3.53 -2.96
CA GLN A 33 -3.61 -3.14 -3.79
C GLN A 33 -4.36 -1.94 -3.19
N ILE A 34 -4.71 -2.00 -1.90
CA ILE A 34 -5.38 -0.89 -1.19
C ILE A 34 -4.54 0.39 -1.25
N GLU A 35 -3.24 0.31 -0.98
CA GLU A 35 -2.33 1.46 -1.06
C GLU A 35 -2.29 2.07 -2.47
N MET A 36 -2.25 1.23 -3.51
CA MET A 36 -2.29 1.70 -4.89
C MET A 36 -3.60 2.43 -5.20
N LEU A 37 -4.74 1.87 -4.78
CA LEU A 37 -6.06 2.49 -4.98
C LEU A 37 -6.16 3.85 -4.28
N LEU A 38 -5.74 3.92 -3.01
CA LEU A 38 -5.75 5.18 -2.25
C LEU A 38 -4.88 6.25 -2.91
N ARG A 39 -3.69 5.89 -3.40
CA ARG A 39 -2.80 6.83 -4.10
C ARG A 39 -3.39 7.33 -5.40
N GLU A 40 -4.01 6.44 -6.17
CA GLU A 40 -4.64 6.80 -7.42
C GLU A 40 -5.84 7.73 -7.20
N GLU A 41 -6.70 7.42 -6.24
CA GLU A 41 -7.84 8.28 -5.91
C GLU A 41 -7.42 9.64 -5.33
N LEU A 42 -6.40 9.67 -4.46
CA LEU A 42 -5.83 10.93 -3.97
C LEU A 42 -5.24 11.76 -5.12
N ARG A 43 -4.59 11.13 -6.11
CA ARG A 43 -4.07 11.82 -7.30
C ARG A 43 -5.20 12.40 -8.13
N ARG A 44 -6.23 11.60 -8.42
CA ARG A 44 -7.42 12.02 -9.19
C ARG A 44 -8.15 13.17 -8.51
N ALA A 45 -8.22 13.15 -7.18
CA ALA A 45 -8.82 14.21 -6.39
C ALA A 45 -7.93 15.47 -6.25
N GLY A 46 -6.68 15.47 -6.75
CA GLY A 46 -5.73 16.56 -6.56
C GLY A 46 -5.28 16.74 -5.10
N ARG A 47 -5.35 15.67 -4.30
CA ARG A 47 -5.07 15.66 -2.85
C ARG A 47 -3.84 14.86 -2.47
N LEU A 48 -3.13 14.32 -3.44
CA LEU A 48 -1.91 13.55 -3.21
C LEU A 48 -0.79 14.51 -2.72
N PRO A 49 -0.21 14.30 -1.53
CA PRO A 49 0.90 15.15 -1.06
C PRO A 49 2.13 15.09 -1.97
N ASP A 50 2.90 16.19 -2.06
CA ASP A 50 4.12 16.25 -2.88
C ASP A 50 5.26 15.37 -2.34
N LYS A 51 5.32 15.18 -1.01
CA LYS A 51 6.37 14.43 -0.32
C LYS A 51 5.91 13.03 0.06
N ILE A 52 5.70 12.15 -0.92
CA ILE A 52 5.35 10.75 -0.63
C ILE A 52 6.51 9.81 -0.93
N THR A 53 6.80 8.91 0.01
CA THR A 53 7.75 7.82 -0.22
C THR A 53 7.27 6.92 -1.36
N PRO A 54 8.13 6.63 -2.36
CA PRO A 54 7.76 5.75 -3.46
C PRO A 54 7.44 4.34 -2.94
N PRO A 55 6.55 3.61 -3.63
CA PRO A 55 6.27 2.23 -3.27
C PRO A 55 7.57 1.39 -3.34
N PRO A 56 7.75 0.44 -2.41
CA PRO A 56 8.92 -0.44 -2.46
C PRO A 56 8.93 -1.24 -3.77
N LYS A 57 10.12 -1.43 -4.35
CA LYS A 57 10.30 -2.23 -5.56
C LYS A 57 9.81 -3.66 -5.32
N ARG A 58 9.20 -4.28 -6.35
CA ARG A 58 8.77 -5.68 -6.31
C ARG A 58 9.98 -6.57 -5.99
N GLY A 59 9.86 -7.45 -5.00
CA GLY A 59 10.93 -8.34 -4.56
C GLY A 59 11.13 -8.35 -3.04
N ARG A 60 12.15 -9.10 -2.60
CA ARG A 60 12.48 -9.22 -1.18
C ARG A 60 12.81 -7.83 -0.61
N PRO A 61 12.18 -7.40 0.50
CA PRO A 61 12.57 -6.15 1.15
C PRO A 61 14.06 -6.21 1.49
N ALA A 62 14.78 -5.13 1.20
CA ALA A 62 16.18 -5.00 1.61
C ALA A 62 16.26 -5.15 3.14
N LYS A 63 17.23 -5.93 3.63
CA LYS A 63 17.51 -6.03 5.07
C LYS A 63 17.66 -4.61 5.62
N PRO A 64 16.98 -4.24 6.72
CA PRO A 64 17.27 -2.96 7.36
C PRO A 64 18.75 -2.96 7.75
N LYS A 65 19.49 -1.90 7.36
CA LYS A 65 20.82 -1.68 7.92
C LYS A 65 20.63 -1.49 9.42
N ALA A 66 21.29 -2.31 10.22
CA ALA A 66 21.30 -2.15 11.67
C ALA A 66 21.70 -0.71 11.97
N SER A 67 20.87 -0.03 12.76
CA SER A 67 21.24 1.25 13.35
C SER A 67 22.48 1.00 14.21
N GLU A 68 23.64 1.47 13.74
CA GLU A 68 24.82 1.63 14.59
C GLU A 68 24.46 2.66 15.67
N GLY A 69 24.73 2.29 16.92
CA GLY A 69 24.47 3.11 18.11
C GLY A 69 25.47 4.22 18.30
#